data_AF-A0A444R8S0-F1
#
_entry.id   AF-A0A444R8S0-F1
#
_cell.length_a   1.000
_cell.length_b   1.000
_cell.length_c   1.000
_cell.angle_alpha   90.00
_cell.angle_beta   90.00
_cell.angle_gamma   90.00
#
_symmetry.space_group_name_H-M   'P 1'
#
loop_
_entity.id
_entity.type
_entity.pdbx_description
1 polymer ?
#
loop_
_entity_poly.entity_id
_entity_poly.type
_entity_poly.pdbx_seq_one_letter_code
_entity_poly.pdbx_strand_id
1 'polypeptide(L)'
;MRTSDVTQLMDLALGLWFPFVRIMAFLRYMPVLDNSALTARVRIILSLALAIIITPLIPHPIPHNLLSLNSLILTVEQILWGMLFGLMFQFLFLALQLAGQILSFNMGMSMAVMNDPSSGASTT
;
A
#
# COMPACT_ATOMS: atom_id res chain seq x y z
N MET A 1 -12.89 -39.55 7.03
CA MET A 1 -11.45 -39.18 7.06
C MET A 1 -11.01 -38.21 5.95
N ARG A 2 -11.77 -37.98 4.86
CA ARG A 2 -11.38 -37.06 3.77
C ARG A 2 -11.86 -35.60 3.92
N THR A 3 -12.80 -35.34 4.82
CA THR A 3 -13.38 -34.00 5.02
C THR A 3 -12.51 -33.08 5.88
N SER A 4 -11.70 -33.64 6.78
CA SER A 4 -10.75 -32.91 7.62
C SER A 4 -9.61 -32.28 6.83
N ASP A 5 -9.12 -32.96 5.78
CA ASP A 5 -8.02 -32.44 4.96
C ASP A 5 -8.49 -31.23 4.12
N VAL A 6 -9.73 -31.28 3.62
CA VAL A 6 -10.32 -30.18 2.83
C VAL A 6 -10.58 -28.96 3.71
N THR A 7 -11.04 -29.14 4.95
CA THR A 7 -11.22 -28.03 5.89
C THR A 7 -9.89 -27.43 6.32
N GLN A 8 -8.85 -28.24 6.55
CA GLN A 8 -7.51 -27.75 6.90
C GLN A 8 -6.86 -26.94 5.76
N LEU A 9 -7.01 -27.40 4.52
CA LEU A 9 -6.54 -26.65 3.35
C LEU A 9 -7.30 -25.33 3.17
N MET A 10 -8.61 -25.35 3.39
CA MET A 10 -9.47 -24.17 3.33
C MET A 10 -9.11 -23.14 4.42
N ASP A 11 -8.84 -23.61 5.63
CA ASP A 11 -8.44 -22.78 6.76
C ASP A 11 -7.07 -22.13 6.52
N LEU A 12 -6.11 -22.89 6.00
CA LEU A 12 -4.78 -22.37 5.64
C LEU A 12 -4.87 -21.34 4.51
N ALA A 13 -5.67 -21.62 3.48
CA ALA A 13 -5.89 -20.68 2.37
C ALA A 13 -6.53 -19.37 2.85
N LEU A 14 -7.53 -19.42 3.74
CA LEU A 14 -8.17 -18.24 4.33
C LEU A 14 -7.22 -17.46 5.24
N GLY A 15 -6.43 -18.16 6.06
CA GLY A 15 -5.42 -17.57 6.93
C GLY A 15 -4.31 -16.83 6.16
N LEU A 16 -4.01 -17.26 4.94
CA LEU A 16 -3.06 -16.57 4.06
C LEU A 16 -3.69 -15.44 3.24
N TRP A 17 -4.96 -15.58 2.86
CA TRP A 17 -5.66 -14.64 1.98
C TRP A 17 -5.77 -13.23 2.57
N PHE A 18 -6.28 -13.11 3.81
CA PHE A 18 -6.53 -11.79 4.41
C PHE A 18 -5.25 -10.96 4.63
N PRO A 19 -4.16 -11.51 5.22
CA PRO A 19 -2.90 -10.78 5.34
C PRO A 19 -2.31 -10.42 3.97
N PHE A 20 -2.37 -11.33 3.01
CA PHE A 20 -1.87 -11.10 1.65
C PHE A 20 -2.55 -9.89 1.01
N VAL A 21 -3.89 -9.83 1.03
CA VAL A 21 -4.66 -8.74 0.43
C VAL A 21 -4.34 -7.40 1.12
N ARG A 22 -4.25 -7.37 2.46
CA ARG A 22 -3.91 -6.16 3.21
C ARG A 22 -2.51 -5.64 2.90
N ILE A 23 -1.52 -6.53 2.87
CA ILE A 23 -0.12 -6.17 2.61
C ILE A 23 0.07 -5.74 1.16
N MET A 24 -0.60 -6.42 0.21
CA MET A 24 -0.58 -6.04 -1.21
C MET A 24 -1.19 -4.64 -1.42
N ALA A 25 -2.34 -4.36 -0.80
CA ALA A 25 -2.96 -3.04 -0.83
C ALA A 25 -2.02 -1.98 -0.24
N PHE A 26 -1.43 -2.23 0.94
CA PHE A 26 -0.49 -1.32 1.57
C PHE A 26 0.74 -1.02 0.70
N LEU A 27 1.40 -2.05 0.17
CA LEU A 27 2.57 -1.91 -0.71
C LEU A 27 2.27 -1.16 -2.01
N ARG A 28 1.01 -1.14 -2.45
CA ARG A 28 0.61 -0.40 -3.66
C ARG A 28 0.57 1.11 -3.43
N TYR A 29 0.15 1.54 -2.23
CA TYR A 29 -0.03 2.95 -1.89
C TYR A 29 1.16 3.57 -1.15
N MET A 30 2.14 2.77 -0.74
CA MET A 30 3.33 3.24 -0.03
C MET A 30 4.32 3.95 -1.00
N PRO A 31 4.53 5.28 -0.88
CA PRO A 31 5.34 6.05 -1.84
C PRO A 31 6.82 5.64 -1.85
N VAL A 32 7.34 5.18 -0.72
CA VAL A 32 8.74 4.71 -0.58
C VAL A 32 9.05 3.55 -1.54
N LEU A 33 8.07 2.69 -1.80
CA LEU A 33 8.20 1.52 -2.65
C LEU A 33 7.57 1.73 -4.04
N ASP A 34 7.13 2.95 -4.35
CA ASP A 34 6.57 3.31 -5.65
C ASP A 34 7.65 3.73 -6.66
N ASN A 35 8.79 3.04 -6.62
CA ASN A 35 9.89 3.28 -7.54
C ASN A 35 9.76 2.36 -8.77
N SER A 36 10.19 2.82 -9.94
CA SER A 36 10.15 2.04 -11.20
C SER A 36 10.99 0.75 -11.11
N ALA A 37 11.94 0.70 -10.17
CA ALA A 37 12.71 -0.48 -9.81
C ALA A 37 11.86 -1.64 -9.27
N LEU A 38 10.70 -1.38 -8.67
CA LEU A 38 9.82 -2.41 -8.11
C LEU A 38 8.66 -2.72 -9.07
N THR A 39 8.93 -3.64 -10.01
CA THR A 39 7.92 -4.19 -10.93
C THR A 39 6.77 -4.86 -10.15
N ALA A 40 5.56 -4.83 -10.72
CA ALA A 40 4.37 -5.43 -10.11
C ALA A 40 4.58 -6.89 -9.63
N ARG A 41 5.39 -7.67 -10.36
CA ARG A 41 5.75 -9.06 -9.99
C ARG A 41 6.48 -9.14 -8.65
N VAL A 42 7.45 -8.25 -8.43
CA VAL A 42 8.23 -8.22 -7.18
C VAL A 42 7.33 -7.86 -6.01
N ARG A 43 6.39 -6.93 -6.20
CA ARG A 43 5.42 -6.55 -5.15
C ARG A 43 4.54 -7.72 -4.73
N ILE A 44 4.05 -8.51 -5.69
CA ILE A 44 3.24 -9.70 -5.42
C ILE A 44 4.06 -10.76 -4.66
N ILE A 45 5.31 -11.00 -5.07
CA ILE A 45 6.19 -11.98 -4.40
C ILE A 45 6.51 -11.51 -2.97
N LEU A 46 6.81 -10.23 -2.77
CA LEU A 46 7.05 -9.66 -1.45
C LEU A 46 5.81 -9.72 -0.55
N SER A 47 4.63 -9.36 -1.08
CA SER A 47 3.39 -9.43 -0.30
C SER A 47 3.05 -10.87 0.09
N LEU A 48 3.29 -11.83 -0.81
CA LEU A 48 3.10 -13.26 -0.53
C LEU A 48 4.09 -13.76 0.52
N ALA A 49 5.37 -13.42 0.40
CA ALA A 49 6.40 -13.82 1.36
C ALA A 49 6.11 -13.28 2.77
N LEU A 50 5.71 -12.01 2.87
CA LEU A 50 5.32 -11.40 4.15
C LEU A 50 4.04 -12.05 4.71
N ALA A 51 3.05 -12.33 3.87
CA ALA A 51 1.83 -12.98 4.32
C ALA A 51 2.11 -14.37 4.93
N ILE A 52 2.95 -15.19 4.29
CA ILE A 52 3.32 -16.52 4.80
C ILE A 52 3.98 -16.45 6.19
N ILE A 53 4.83 -15.45 6.41
CA ILE A 53 5.51 -15.25 7.71
C ILE A 53 4.52 -14.80 8.79
N ILE A 54 3.52 -14.00 8.43
CA ILE A 54 2.55 -13.40 9.36
C ILE A 54 1.40 -14.35 9.70
N THR A 55 0.97 -15.20 8.76
CA THR A 55 -0.13 -16.16 8.95
C THR A 55 -0.03 -16.99 10.24
N PRO A 56 1.10 -17.62 10.63
CA PRO A 56 1.18 -18.40 11.87
C PRO A 56 1.10 -17.55 13.15
N LEU A 57 1.25 -16.23 13.05
CA LEU A 57 1.25 -15.31 14.19
C LEU A 57 -0.17 -14.88 14.60
N ILE A 58 -1.18 -15.15 13.78
CA ILE A 58 -2.57 -14.72 14.00
C ILE A 58 -3.38 -15.91 14.55
N PRO A 59 -3.94 -15.81 15.78
CA PRO A 59 -4.89 -16.79 16.29
C PRO A 59 -6.15 -16.79 15.41
N HIS A 60 -6.55 -17.97 14.94
CA HIS A 60 -7.62 -18.13 13.96
C HIS A 60 -9.00 -18.23 14.63
N PRO A 61 -9.91 -17.26 14.39
CA PRO A 61 -11.32 -17.55 14.23
C PRO A 61 -11.65 -17.41 12.74
N ILE A 62 -11.40 -18.45 11.95
CA ILE A 62 -11.67 -18.42 10.51
C ILE A 62 -13.19 -18.61 10.29
N PRO A 63 -13.85 -17.72 9.54
CA PRO A 63 -15.19 -17.97 9.04
C PRO A 63 -15.17 -19.22 8.15
N HIS A 64 -15.98 -20.22 8.48
CA HIS A 64 -15.89 -21.59 7.93
C HIS A 64 -16.16 -21.73 6.41
N ASN A 65 -16.32 -20.63 5.65
CA ASN A 65 -16.67 -20.68 4.24
C ASN A 65 -15.96 -19.59 3.41
N LEU A 66 -15.09 -20.05 2.49
CA LEU A 66 -14.40 -19.25 1.46
C LEU A 66 -15.35 -18.37 0.63
N LEU A 67 -16.52 -18.92 0.27
CA LEU A 67 -17.51 -18.31 -0.63
C LEU A 67 -18.73 -17.76 0.11
N SER A 68 -18.57 -17.33 1.36
CA SER A 68 -19.64 -16.65 2.08
C SER A 68 -19.67 -15.16 1.73
N LEU A 69 -20.85 -14.53 1.79
CA LEU A 69 -20.97 -13.08 1.64
C LEU A 69 -20.12 -12.32 2.69
N ASN A 70 -19.93 -12.94 3.86
CA ASN A 70 -19.13 -12.40 4.96
C ASN A 70 -17.63 -12.32 4.59
N SER A 71 -17.04 -13.38 4.01
CA SER A 71 -15.61 -13.36 3.60
C SER A 71 -15.32 -12.30 2.53
N LEU A 72 -16.28 -12.03 1.63
CA LEU A 72 -16.17 -10.95 0.65
C LEU A 72 -16.11 -9.57 1.33
N ILE A 73 -17.04 -9.31 2.26
CA ILE A 73 -17.10 -8.03 3.00
C ILE A 73 -15.80 -7.83 3.81
N LEU A 74 -15.33 -8.87 4.50
CA LEU A 74 -14.08 -8.82 5.24
C LEU A 74 -12.88 -8.55 4.33
N THR A 75 -12.85 -9.15 3.13
CA THR A 75 -11.77 -8.90 2.16
C THR A 75 -11.74 -7.42 1.74
N VAL A 76 -12.90 -6.82 1.48
CA VAL A 76 -13.01 -5.39 1.15
C VAL A 76 -12.54 -4.52 2.31
N GLU A 77 -12.89 -4.89 3.55
CA GLU A 77 -12.40 -4.19 4.74
C GLU A 77 -10.87 -4.24 4.85
N GLN A 78 -10.25 -5.40 4.59
CA GLN A 78 -8.78 -5.51 4.60
C GLN A 78 -8.10 -4.65 3.52
N ILE A 79 -8.72 -4.52 2.34
CA ILE A 79 -8.25 -3.62 1.28
C ILE A 79 -8.33 -2.17 1.75
N LEU A 80 -9.45 -1.77 2.36
CA LEU A 80 -9.65 -0.42 2.90
C LEU A 80 -8.61 -0.09 3.98
N TRP A 81 -8.34 -1.01 4.91
CA TRP A 81 -7.28 -0.84 5.92
C TRP A 81 -5.89 -0.71 5.28
N GLY A 82 -5.57 -1.58 4.32
CA GLY A 82 -4.28 -1.51 3.60
C GLY A 82 -4.11 -0.18 2.86
N MET A 83 -5.16 0.30 2.19
CA MET A 83 -5.18 1.59 1.50
C MET A 83 -5.03 2.75 2.48
N LEU A 84 -5.75 2.73 3.60
CA LEU A 84 -5.71 3.80 4.60
C LEU A 84 -4.30 3.95 5.17
N PHE A 85 -3.63 2.85 5.52
CA PHE A 85 -2.24 2.91 5.98
C PHE A 85 -1.29 3.44 4.90
N GLY A 86 -1.44 3.03 3.65
CA GLY A 86 -0.61 3.55 2.56
C GLY A 86 -0.81 5.05 2.33
N LEU A 87 -2.05 5.52 2.38
CA LEU A 87 -2.40 6.93 2.23
C LEU A 87 -1.81 7.80 3.36
N MET A 88 -1.77 7.30 4.59
CA MET A 88 -1.11 8.00 5.71
C MET A 88 0.37 8.28 5.39
N PHE A 89 1.10 7.29 4.85
CA PHE A 89 2.48 7.49 4.41
C PHE A 89 2.56 8.46 3.23
N GLN A 90 1.60 8.44 2.32
CA GLN A 90 1.57 9.39 1.21
C GLN A 90 1.46 10.83 1.70
N PHE A 91 0.62 11.12 2.68
CA PHE A 91 0.53 12.45 3.29
C PHE A 91 1.82 12.85 4.02
N LEU A 92 2.46 11.91 4.72
CA LEU A 92 3.74 12.17 5.38
C LEU A 92 4.82 12.61 4.38
N PHE A 93 4.99 11.86 3.29
CA PHE A 93 5.98 12.18 2.26
C PHE A 93 5.64 13.45 1.49
N LEU A 94 4.35 13.70 1.22
CA LEU A 94 3.89 14.94 0.61
C LEU A 94 4.25 16.14 1.48
N ALA A 95 4.01 16.07 2.79
CA ALA A 95 4.35 17.15 3.71
C ALA A 95 5.87 17.43 3.74
N LEU A 96 6.71 16.38 3.75
CA LEU A 96 8.16 16.51 3.68
C LEU A 96 8.63 17.13 2.35
N GLN A 97 8.03 16.71 1.22
CA GLN A 97 8.31 17.26 -0.10
C GLN A 97 7.97 18.75 -0.17
N LEU A 98 6.78 19.13 0.31
CA LEU A 98 6.35 20.53 0.35
C LEU A 98 7.26 21.38 1.25
N ALA A 99 7.64 20.86 2.42
CA ALA A 99 8.57 21.55 3.31
C ALA A 99 9.92 21.80 2.63
N GLY A 100 10.46 20.79 1.92
CA GLY A 100 11.69 20.93 1.14
C GLY A 100 11.58 21.94 0.00
N GLN A 101 10.43 21.97 -0.69
CA GLN A 101 10.16 22.96 -1.73
C GLN A 101 10.12 24.38 -1.15
N ILE A 102 9.39 24.59 -0.04
CA ILE A 102 9.30 25.90 0.63
C ILE A 102 10.69 26.38 1.07
N LEU A 103 11.50 25.50 1.67
CA LEU A 103 12.87 25.84 2.06
C LEU A 103 13.72 26.25 0.85
N SER A 104 13.64 25.50 -0.25
CA SER A 104 14.37 25.78 -1.50
C SER A 104 13.94 27.10 -2.13
N PHE A 105 12.65 27.45 -2.07
CA PHE A 105 12.13 28.75 -2.52
C PHE A 105 12.74 29.91 -1.74
N ASN A 106 12.87 29.77 -0.42
CA ASN A 106 13.48 30.79 0.44
C ASN A 106 15.00 30.94 0.22
N MET A 107 15.69 29.88 -0.18
CA MET A 107 17.16 29.89 -0.38
C MET A 107 17.63 30.49 -1.72
N GLY A 108 16.73 30.97 -2.58
CA GLY A 108 17.11 31.74 -3.80
C GLY A 108 16.52 31.25 -5.12
N MET A 109 15.77 30.14 -5.14
CA MET A 109 15.00 29.72 -6.32
C MET A 109 13.97 30.76 -6.77
N SER A 110 13.51 31.63 -5.87
CA SER A 110 12.63 32.76 -6.18
C SER A 110 13.23 33.70 -7.25
N MET A 111 14.55 33.93 -7.23
CA MET A 111 15.24 34.80 -8.18
C MET A 111 15.41 34.14 -9.57
N ALA A 112 15.43 32.81 -9.63
CA ALA A 112 15.46 32.07 -10.89
C ALA A 112 14.09 32.08 -11.59
N VAL A 113 12.99 32.03 -10.83
CA VAL A 113 11.61 32.15 -11.37
C VAL A 113 11.33 33.56 -11.90
N MET A 114 11.82 34.62 -11.23
CA MET A 114 11.70 36.00 -11.71
C MET A 114 12.52 36.33 -12.96
N ASN A 115 13.54 35.51 -13.27
CA ASN A 115 14.43 35.70 -14.42
C ASN A 115 14.20 34.64 -15.51
N ASP A 116 13.17 33.80 -15.36
CA ASP A 116 12.79 32.82 -16.37
C ASP A 116 11.92 33.52 -17.43
N PRO A 117 12.38 33.64 -18.70
CA PRO A 117 11.65 34.28 -19.79
C PRO A 117 10.36 33.54 -20.20
N SER A 118 10.11 32.33 -19.68
CA SER A 118 8.82 31.63 -19.82
C SER A 118 7.76 32.13 -18.84
N SER A 119 8.18 32.82 -17.76
CA SER A 119 7.30 33.63 -16.92
C SER A 119 7.15 35.00 -17.59
N GLY A 120 6.04 35.23 -18.30
CA GLY A 120 5.86 36.42 -19.13
C GLY A 120 5.78 37.71 -18.33
N ALA A 121 6.93 38.26 -17.91
CA ALA A 121 7.07 39.68 -17.62
C ALA A 121 6.98 40.43 -18.95
N SER A 122 5.75 40.54 -19.46
CA SER A 122 5.41 41.42 -20.57
C SER A 122 5.71 42.84 -20.12
N THR A 123 6.83 43.38 -20.59
CA THR A 123 7.12 44.80 -20.49
C THR A 123 6.09 45.53 -21.36
N THR A 124 5.20 46.28 -20.74
CA THR A 124 4.47 47.41 -21.35
C THR A 124 4.21 48.43 -20.26
#